data_AF-A0A6A6VAT1-F1
#
_entry.id   AF-A0A6A6VAT1-F1
#
_cell.length_a   1.000
_cell.length_b   1.000
_cell.length_c   1.000
_cell.angle_alpha   90.00
_cell.angle_beta   90.00
_cell.angle_gamma   90.00
#
_symmetry.space_group_name_H-M   'P 1'
#
loop_
_entity.id
_entity.type
_entity.pdbx_description
1 polymer ?
#
loop_
_entity_poly.entity_id
_entity_poly.type
_entity_poly.pdbx_seq_one_letter_code
_entity_poly.pdbx_strand_id
1 'polypeptide(L)'
;MHFTTPLFTLLLTATTALAAPSDRALAARQSRIIYARFFGPGGCEDPWVEDVVFNQANGANCVNTGISIPHKSVNFLESSSSCVLKIYNRANCDESGNHQLIQPGAAGLGCQAFNVQSAKFLC
;
A
#
# COMPACT_ATOMS: atom_id res chain seq x y z
N MET A 1 54.34 -12.33 -54.64
CA MET A 1 54.12 -12.51 -53.19
C MET A 1 52.63 -12.34 -52.93
N HIS A 2 51.97 -13.42 -52.53
CA HIS A 2 50.54 -13.46 -52.20
C HIS A 2 50.32 -12.80 -50.83
N PHE A 3 49.32 -11.93 -50.71
CA PHE A 3 48.79 -11.49 -49.42
C PHE A 3 47.30 -11.81 -49.38
N THR A 4 46.96 -12.80 -48.56
CA THR A 4 45.61 -13.24 -48.19
C THR A 4 45.04 -12.32 -47.11
N THR A 5 43.92 -11.66 -47.39
CA THR A 5 43.13 -10.88 -46.43
C THR A 5 41.96 -11.72 -45.90
N PRO A 6 41.79 -11.93 -44.58
CA PRO A 6 40.64 -12.62 -44.04
C PRO A 6 39.44 -11.67 -43.88
N LEU A 7 38.29 -12.15 -44.37
CA LEU A 7 36.94 -11.62 -44.11
C LEU A 7 36.60 -11.76 -42.61
N PHE A 8 36.27 -10.65 -41.95
CA PHE A 8 35.62 -10.65 -40.65
C PHE A 8 34.15 -10.25 -40.80
N THR A 9 33.28 -11.26 -40.80
CA THR A 9 31.82 -11.15 -40.58
C THR A 9 31.54 -10.85 -39.12
N LEU A 10 30.92 -9.71 -38.82
CA LEU A 10 30.31 -9.41 -37.52
C LEU A 10 28.78 -9.52 -37.65
N LEU A 11 28.22 -10.61 -37.13
CA LEU A 11 26.79 -10.81 -36.92
C LEU A 11 26.44 -10.55 -35.45
N LEU A 12 25.17 -10.19 -35.25
CA LEU A 12 24.37 -10.15 -34.00
C LEU A 12 24.52 -8.89 -33.10
N THR A 13 23.83 -7.81 -33.48
CA THR A 13 23.26 -6.90 -32.49
C THR A 13 22.03 -7.55 -31.86
N ALA A 14 22.16 -7.89 -30.58
CA ALA A 14 21.13 -8.46 -29.74
C ALA A 14 19.89 -7.58 -29.69
N THR A 15 18.73 -8.15 -30.05
CA THR A 15 17.43 -7.60 -29.65
C THR A 15 17.30 -7.77 -28.14
N THR A 16 17.64 -6.72 -27.38
CA THR A 16 17.21 -6.64 -25.98
C THR A 16 15.70 -6.49 -25.99
N ALA A 17 14.98 -7.61 -25.84
CA ALA A 17 13.57 -7.59 -25.54
C ALA A 17 13.40 -6.78 -24.24
N LEU A 18 12.92 -5.55 -24.39
CA LEU A 18 12.35 -4.80 -23.28
C LEU A 18 11.19 -5.65 -22.78
N ALA A 19 11.41 -6.37 -21.68
CA ALA A 19 10.35 -6.99 -20.93
C ALA A 19 9.46 -5.85 -20.43
N ALA A 20 8.45 -5.51 -21.24
CA ALA A 20 7.39 -4.61 -20.82
C ALA A 20 6.80 -5.21 -19.53
N PRO A 21 6.71 -4.43 -18.43
CA PRO A 21 6.11 -4.93 -17.21
C PRO A 21 4.71 -5.44 -17.55
N SER A 22 4.45 -6.70 -17.19
CA SER A 22 3.16 -7.34 -17.49
C SER A 22 2.01 -6.50 -16.93
N ASP A 23 0.87 -6.46 -17.62
CA ASP A 23 -0.31 -5.65 -17.25
C ASP A 23 -0.73 -5.82 -15.78
N ARG A 24 -0.45 -6.98 -15.17
CA ARG A 24 -0.67 -7.21 -13.73
C ARG A 24 0.13 -6.28 -12.82
N ALA A 25 1.39 -5.99 -13.15
CA ALA A 25 2.23 -5.06 -12.39
C ALA A 25 1.74 -3.61 -12.53
N LEU A 26 1.17 -3.26 -13.69
CA LEU A 26 0.58 -1.94 -13.93
C LEU A 26 -0.77 -1.79 -13.19
N ALA A 27 -1.63 -2.80 -13.25
CA ALA A 27 -2.92 -2.82 -12.55
C ALA A 27 -2.75 -2.75 -11.01
N ALA A 28 -1.72 -3.42 -10.46
CA ALA A 28 -1.38 -3.30 -9.04
C ALA A 28 -0.97 -1.87 -8.64
N ARG A 29 -0.33 -1.11 -9.54
CA ARG A 29 0.01 0.31 -9.31
C ARG A 29 -1.18 1.26 -9.49
N GLN A 30 -2.28 0.78 -10.08
CA GLN A 30 -3.55 1.52 -10.18
C GLN A 30 -4.52 1.16 -9.05
N SER A 31 -4.13 0.31 -8.09
CA SER A 31 -5.03 -0.07 -7.01
C SER A 31 -5.34 1.15 -6.13
N ARG A 32 -6.62 1.37 -5.86
CA ARG A 32 -7.08 2.42 -4.97
C ARG A 32 -6.65 2.09 -3.53
N ILE A 33 -6.05 3.05 -2.84
CA ILE A 33 -5.44 2.84 -1.53
C ILE A 33 -5.85 3.92 -0.52
N ILE A 34 -5.63 3.61 0.75
CA ILE A 34 -5.53 4.59 1.84
C ILE A 34 -4.17 4.41 2.51
N TYR A 35 -3.38 5.47 2.60
CA TYR A 35 -2.10 5.47 3.29
C TYR A 35 -2.24 6.05 4.69
N ALA A 36 -1.76 5.32 5.69
CA ALA A 36 -1.88 5.66 7.09
C ALA A 36 -0.52 5.56 7.80
N ARG A 37 -0.20 6.56 8.63
CA ARG A 37 0.94 6.54 9.54
C ARG A 37 0.47 6.36 10.98
N PHE A 38 1.18 5.55 11.75
CA PHE A 38 0.87 5.24 13.13
C PHE A 38 1.84 5.95 14.05
N PHE A 39 1.32 6.40 15.19
CA PHE A 39 2.05 7.22 16.14
C PHE A 39 1.93 6.67 17.54
N GLY A 40 2.93 6.99 18.36
CA GLY A 40 2.97 6.66 19.77
C GLY A 40 1.87 7.36 20.59
N PRO A 41 2.05 7.43 21.92
CA PRO A 41 1.03 7.94 22.83
C PRO A 41 0.83 9.46 22.79
N GLY A 42 1.76 10.26 22.23
CA GLY A 42 1.65 11.73 22.17
C GLY A 42 0.85 12.27 20.99
N GLY A 43 0.24 11.40 20.18
CA GLY A 43 -0.59 11.79 19.04
C GLY A 43 0.21 11.92 17.74
N CYS A 44 -0.39 12.54 16.72
CA CYS A 44 0.23 12.62 15.39
C CYS A 44 1.35 13.67 15.25
N GLU A 45 1.71 14.35 16.34
CA GLU A 45 2.84 15.28 16.40
C GLU A 45 4.16 14.58 16.76
N ASP A 46 4.08 13.35 17.31
CA ASP A 46 5.26 12.53 17.59
C ASP A 46 5.89 11.98 16.30
N PRO A 47 7.13 11.45 16.36
CA PRO A 47 7.64 10.59 15.30
C PRO A 47 6.70 9.41 15.04
N TRP A 48 6.43 9.10 13.77
CA TRP A 48 5.63 7.94 13.43
C TRP A 48 6.42 6.66 13.71
N VAL A 49 5.72 5.63 14.19
CA VAL A 49 6.31 4.34 14.57
C VAL A 49 6.23 3.31 13.45
N GLU A 50 5.21 3.40 12.61
CA GLU A 50 4.97 2.47 11.50
C GLU A 50 4.05 3.11 10.46
N ASP A 51 4.01 2.56 9.25
CA ASP A 51 3.02 2.91 8.23
C ASP A 51 2.35 1.69 7.59
N VAL A 52 1.12 1.89 7.09
CA VAL A 52 0.35 0.83 6.42
C VAL A 52 -0.36 1.41 5.22
N VAL A 53 -0.37 0.63 4.14
CA VAL A 53 -1.18 0.88 2.94
C VAL A 53 -2.37 -0.07 2.94
N PHE A 54 -3.57 0.48 3.11
CA PHE A 54 -4.81 -0.29 2.96
C PHE A 54 -5.20 -0.33 1.48
N ASN A 55 -5.16 -1.52 0.88
CA ASN A 55 -5.49 -1.71 -0.52
C ASN A 55 -6.97 -2.08 -0.70
N GLN A 56 -7.72 -1.27 -1.44
CA GLN A 56 -9.14 -1.51 -1.72
C GLN A 56 -9.38 -2.83 -2.48
N ALA A 57 -8.37 -3.35 -3.19
CA ALA A 57 -8.45 -4.66 -3.84
C ALA A 57 -8.70 -5.81 -2.84
N ASN A 58 -8.44 -5.60 -1.55
CA ASN A 58 -8.79 -6.56 -0.51
C ASN A 58 -10.30 -6.61 -0.24
N GLY A 59 -11.07 -5.60 -0.66
CA GLY A 59 -12.52 -5.55 -0.50
C GLY A 59 -12.97 -5.78 0.94
N ALA A 60 -13.97 -6.64 1.11
CA ALA A 60 -14.51 -7.02 2.42
C ALA A 60 -13.61 -7.97 3.24
N ASN A 61 -12.47 -8.42 2.69
CA ASN A 61 -11.55 -9.26 3.43
C ASN A 61 -10.91 -8.46 4.57
N CYS A 62 -10.87 -9.08 5.75
CA CYS A 62 -10.20 -8.48 6.88
C CYS A 62 -8.68 -8.55 6.71
N VAL A 63 -8.01 -7.43 6.96
CA VAL A 63 -6.56 -7.32 6.93
C VAL A 63 -6.08 -6.86 8.29
N ASN A 64 -5.22 -7.66 8.93
CA ASN A 64 -4.51 -7.26 10.14
C ASN A 64 -3.35 -6.33 9.77
N THR A 65 -3.14 -5.27 10.55
CA THR A 65 -2.02 -4.33 10.31
C THR A 65 -0.67 -4.96 10.65
N GLY A 66 -0.63 -5.92 11.57
CA GLY A 66 0.60 -6.60 11.98
C GLY A 66 1.56 -5.74 12.81
N ILE A 67 1.15 -4.53 13.19
CA ILE A 67 1.97 -3.58 13.93
C ILE A 67 2.18 -4.12 15.36
N SER A 68 3.42 -4.47 15.68
CA SER A 68 3.82 -4.95 17.00
C SER A 68 4.13 -3.81 17.97
N ILE A 69 4.50 -2.63 17.45
CA ILE A 69 4.85 -1.46 18.24
C ILE A 69 3.57 -0.81 18.79
N PRO A 70 3.50 -0.54 20.11
CA PRO A 70 2.37 0.16 20.70
C PRO A 70 2.14 1.53 20.04
N HIS A 71 0.93 1.75 19.55
CA HIS A 71 0.49 3.01 18.96
C HIS A 71 -0.90 3.38 19.50
N LYS A 72 -1.22 4.67 19.52
CA LYS A 72 -2.53 5.16 19.97
C LYS A 72 -3.16 6.17 19.03
N SER A 73 -2.45 6.55 17.97
CA SER A 73 -2.97 7.48 16.99
C SER A 73 -2.55 7.05 15.59
N VAL A 74 -3.38 7.42 14.62
CA VAL A 74 -3.19 7.15 13.21
C VAL A 74 -3.49 8.42 12.43
N ASN A 75 -2.66 8.77 11.46
CA ASN A 75 -2.91 9.87 10.53
C ASN A 75 -3.12 9.31 9.13
N PHE A 76 -4.32 9.51 8.58
CA PHE A 76 -4.64 9.16 7.21
C PHE A 76 -4.22 10.31 6.31
N LEU A 77 -3.25 10.07 5.43
CA LEU A 77 -2.60 11.13 4.66
C LEU A 77 -3.10 11.22 3.22
N GLU A 78 -3.40 10.06 2.62
CA GLU A 78 -3.84 9.98 1.23
C GLU A 78 -4.92 8.92 1.08
N SER A 79 -5.91 9.21 0.23
CA SER A 79 -7.00 8.29 -0.09
C SER A 79 -7.36 8.43 -1.56
N SER A 80 -7.09 7.38 -2.33
CA SER A 80 -7.63 7.19 -3.69
C SER A 80 -8.78 6.17 -3.72
N SER A 81 -9.13 5.63 -2.54
CA SER A 81 -10.27 4.74 -2.31
C SER A 81 -11.59 5.38 -2.72
N SER A 82 -12.47 4.59 -3.35
CA SER A 82 -13.89 4.94 -3.51
C SER A 82 -14.79 4.38 -2.41
N CYS A 83 -14.25 3.48 -1.58
CA CYS A 83 -15.01 2.81 -0.52
C CYS A 83 -14.63 3.34 0.86
N VAL A 84 -15.57 3.18 1.78
CA VAL A 84 -15.34 3.43 3.20
C VAL A 84 -14.42 2.36 3.76
N LEU A 85 -13.37 2.76 4.46
CA LEU A 85 -12.51 1.83 5.21
C LEU A 85 -13.02 1.76 6.65
N LYS A 86 -13.39 0.55 7.09
CA LYS A 86 -13.73 0.29 8.49
C LYS A 86 -12.50 -0.23 9.22
N ILE A 87 -12.01 0.54 10.19
CA ILE A 87 -10.86 0.22 11.01
C ILE A 87 -11.31 -0.30 12.38
N TYR A 88 -10.54 -1.21 12.97
CA TYR A 88 -10.85 -1.88 14.23
C TYR A 88 -9.69 -1.78 15.21
N ASN A 89 -10.01 -1.66 16.49
CA ASN A 89 -9.00 -1.71 17.55
C ASN A 89 -8.60 -3.13 17.98
N ARG A 90 -9.17 -4.13 17.32
CA ARG A 90 -8.86 -5.55 17.52
C ARG A 90 -8.45 -6.18 16.21
N ALA A 91 -7.65 -7.23 16.30
CA ALA A 91 -7.30 -8.05 15.16
C ALA A 91 -8.54 -8.79 14.60
N ASN A 92 -8.42 -9.28 13.37
CA ASN A 92 -9.39 -10.11 12.65
C ASN A 92 -10.76 -9.46 12.46
N CYS A 93 -10.83 -8.12 12.47
CA CYS A 93 -12.05 -7.34 12.28
C CYS A 93 -13.16 -7.77 13.25
N ASP A 94 -12.75 -8.09 14.48
CA ASP A 94 -13.64 -8.47 15.58
C ASP A 94 -14.62 -7.35 15.89
N GLU A 95 -15.89 -7.58 15.54
CA GLU A 95 -16.99 -6.63 15.69
C GLU A 95 -17.37 -6.40 17.17
N SER A 96 -16.83 -7.17 18.11
CA SER A 96 -16.98 -6.88 19.55
C SER A 96 -16.08 -5.74 20.04
N GLY A 97 -15.09 -5.34 19.23
CA GLY A 97 -14.21 -4.20 19.49
C GLY A 97 -14.79 -2.86 19.05
N ASN A 98 -14.06 -1.79 19.37
CA ASN A 98 -14.34 -0.48 18.82
C ASN A 98 -13.93 -0.45 17.35
N HIS A 99 -14.67 0.31 16.56
CA HIS A 99 -14.38 0.53 15.15
C HIS A 99 -14.71 1.97 14.74
N GLN A 100 -14.08 2.42 13.67
CA GLN A 100 -14.33 3.73 13.06
C GLN A 100 -14.44 3.59 11.55
N LEU A 101 -15.15 4.54 10.93
CA LEU A 101 -15.35 4.58 9.49
C LEU A 101 -14.57 5.74 8.91
N ILE A 102 -13.68 5.43 7.97
CA ILE A 102 -12.87 6.39 7.25
C ILE A 102 -13.53 6.60 5.89
N GLN A 103 -14.05 7.82 5.69
CA GLN A 103 -14.71 8.19 4.44
C GLN A 103 -13.70 8.20 3.28
N PRO A 104 -14.13 7.86 2.05
CA PRO A 104 -13.27 7.97 0.88
C PRO A 104 -12.88 9.43 0.61
N GLY A 105 -11.71 9.62 0.00
CA GLY A 105 -11.17 10.95 -0.32
C GLY A 105 -10.77 11.78 0.92
N ALA A 106 -10.73 13.10 0.75
CA ALA A 106 -10.22 14.03 1.76
C ALA A 106 -11.03 14.06 3.07
N ALA A 107 -12.31 13.67 3.04
CA ALA A 107 -13.19 13.70 4.20
C ALA A 107 -12.82 12.65 5.27
N GLY A 108 -12.06 11.61 4.92
CA GLY A 108 -11.55 10.62 5.87
C GLY A 108 -10.10 10.87 6.31
N LEU A 109 -9.46 11.94 5.84
CA LEU A 109 -8.06 12.20 6.14
C LEU A 109 -7.89 12.94 7.48
N GLY A 110 -6.71 12.80 8.06
CA GLY A 110 -6.31 13.48 9.30
C GLY A 110 -5.98 12.53 10.45
N CYS A 111 -5.60 13.15 11.57
CA CYS A 111 -5.20 12.46 12.79
C CYS A 111 -6.42 11.95 13.55
N GLN A 112 -6.38 10.68 13.95
CA GLN A 112 -7.38 10.04 14.79
C GLN A 112 -6.71 9.37 15.99
N ALA A 113 -7.26 9.61 17.18
CA ALA A 113 -6.85 8.94 18.40
C ALA A 113 -7.46 7.53 18.45
N PHE A 114 -6.88 6.62 17.67
CA PHE A 114 -7.34 5.24 17.54
C PHE A 114 -6.16 4.28 17.37
N ASN A 115 -6.20 3.15 18.07
CA ASN A 115 -5.26 2.04 17.86
C ASN A 115 -5.88 1.13 16.80
N VAL A 116 -5.22 0.96 15.65
CA VAL A 116 -5.72 0.14 14.54
C VAL A 116 -4.97 -1.17 14.50
N GLN A 117 -5.70 -2.27 14.69
CA GLN A 117 -5.15 -3.61 14.58
C GLN A 117 -5.60 -4.35 13.33
N SER A 118 -6.76 -3.99 12.79
CA SER A 118 -7.25 -4.54 11.54
C SER A 118 -8.18 -3.59 10.81
N ALA A 119 -8.40 -3.83 9.52
CA ALA A 119 -9.34 -3.07 8.72
C ALA A 119 -9.95 -3.91 7.59
N LYS A 120 -11.11 -3.49 7.09
CA LYS A 120 -11.72 -4.00 5.86
C LYS A 120 -12.42 -2.87 5.11
N PHE A 121 -12.51 -2.98 3.78
CA PHE A 121 -13.29 -2.03 3.00
C PHE A 121 -14.75 -2.44 2.97
N LEU A 122 -15.63 -1.43 3.02
CA LEU A 122 -17.07 -1.56 2.80
C LEU A 122 -17.37 -1.04 1.40
N CYS A 123 -17.05 -1.89 0.43
CA CYS A 123 -17.61 -1.90 -0.90
C CYS A 123 -18.71 -2.99 -0.91
#